data_AF-A0A2J8X499-F1
#
_entry.id   AF-A0A2J8X499-F1
#
_cell.length_a   1.000
_cell.length_b   1.000
_cell.length_c   1.000
_cell.angle_alpha   90.00
_cell.angle_beta   90.00
_cell.angle_gamma   90.00
#
_symmetry.space_group_name_H-M   'P 1'
#
loop_
_entity.id
_entity.type
_entity.pdbx_description
1 polymer ?
#
loop_
_entity_poly.entity_id
_entity_poly.type
_entity_poly.pdbx_seq_one_letter_code
_entity_poly.pdbx_strand_id
1 'polypeptide(L)'
;MVIHGWTVTGMYESWVPKLVAALYKREPDSNVIVVDWLSRAQQHYPVSAGYTKLVGQDVARFINWMEEEFNYPLDNVHLLGYSLGAHAAGIAGSLTNKKVNRITGLDPAGPNFEY
;
A
#
# COMPACT_ATOMS: atom_id res chain seq x y z
N MET A 1 5.44 1.93 4.04
CA MET A 1 3.96 1.92 4.13
C MET A 1 3.46 0.51 3.82
N VAL A 2 2.61 -0.05 4.67
CA VAL A 2 1.99 -1.37 4.51
C VAL A 2 0.58 -1.20 3.93
N ILE A 3 0.30 -1.83 2.80
CA ILE A 3 -0.99 -1.76 2.08
C ILE A 3 -1.59 -3.17 2.03
N HIS A 4 -2.70 -3.37 2.74
CA HIS A 4 -3.37 -4.67 2.79
C HIS A 4 -4.08 -5.03 1.47
N GLY A 5 -4.52 -6.28 1.36
CA GLY A 5 -5.24 -6.80 0.20
C GLY A 5 -6.76 -6.79 0.34
N TRP A 6 -7.42 -7.62 -0.47
CA TRP A 6 -8.86 -7.90 -0.38
C TRP A 6 -9.20 -8.57 0.97
N THR A 7 -10.37 -8.26 1.53
CA THR A 7 -10.85 -8.89 2.77
C THR A 7 -12.34 -9.14 2.70
N VAL A 8 -12.81 -10.30 3.16
CA VAL A 8 -14.25 -10.57 3.25
C VAL A 8 -14.90 -9.92 4.47
N THR A 9 -14.13 -9.70 5.54
CA THR A 9 -14.65 -9.26 6.84
C THR A 9 -14.60 -7.76 7.04
N GLY A 10 -13.85 -7.02 6.21
CA GLY A 10 -13.64 -5.59 6.39
C GLY A 10 -12.76 -5.27 7.60
N MET A 11 -12.02 -6.26 8.10
CA MET A 11 -11.08 -6.12 9.20
C MET A 11 -9.67 -6.47 8.74
N TYR A 12 -8.66 -5.93 9.44
CA TYR A 12 -7.28 -6.33 9.23
C TYR A 12 -7.08 -7.81 9.55
N GLU A 13 -6.38 -8.50 8.65
CA GLU A 13 -5.93 -9.86 8.89
C GLU A 13 -4.82 -9.89 9.94
N SER A 14 -4.65 -11.04 10.60
CA SER A 14 -3.67 -11.21 11.68
C SER A 14 -2.20 -10.99 11.27
N TRP A 15 -1.91 -10.96 9.97
CA TRP A 15 -0.56 -10.70 9.46
C TRP A 15 -0.16 -9.22 9.61
N VAL A 16 -1.12 -8.29 9.60
CA VAL A 16 -0.84 -6.84 9.67
C VAL A 16 -0.03 -6.48 10.93
N PRO A 17 -0.49 -6.79 12.16
CA PRO A 17 0.28 -6.49 13.36
C PRO A 17 1.60 -7.26 13.43
N LYS A 18 1.67 -8.49 12.90
CA LYS A 18 2.90 -9.29 12.85
C LYS A 18 3.96 -8.64 11.96
N LEU A 19 3.56 -8.14 10.79
CA LEU A 19 4.46 -7.45 9.87
C LEU A 19 4.95 -6.13 10.47
N VAL A 20 4.05 -5.33 11.05
CA VAL A 20 4.40 -4.07 11.72
C VAL A 20 5.41 -4.32 12.85
N ALA A 21 5.16 -5.31 13.71
CA ALA A 21 6.08 -5.66 14.79
C ALA A 21 7.45 -6.13 14.25
N ALA A 22 7.48 -6.93 13.19
CA ALA A 22 8.72 -7.38 12.56
C ALA A 22 9.52 -6.22 11.93
N LEU A 23 8.84 -5.26 11.30
CA LEU A 23 9.46 -4.06 10.73
C LEU A 23 10.09 -3.20 11.82
N TYR A 24 9.38 -2.90 12.91
CA TYR A 24 9.96 -2.15 14.02
C TYR A 24 11.07 -2.91 14.74
N LYS A 25 11.00 -4.24 14.82
CA LYS A 25 12.10 -5.04 15.37
C LYS A 25 13.37 -4.91 14.51
N ARG A 26 13.22 -4.80 13.18
CA ARG A 26 14.34 -4.71 12.24
C ARG A 26 14.85 -3.29 12.04
N GLU A 27 13.96 -2.30 12.02
CA GLU A 27 14.21 -0.88 11.80
C GLU A 27 13.49 -0.06 12.90
N PRO A 28 14.04 0.00 14.14
CA PRO A 28 13.35 0.56 15.30
C PRO A 28 12.99 2.05 15.17
N ASP A 29 13.81 2.80 14.44
CA ASP A 29 13.66 4.25 14.28
C ASP A 29 12.86 4.62 13.00
N SER A 30 12.32 3.63 12.30
CA SER A 30 11.54 3.85 11.08
C SER A 30 10.10 4.28 11.37
N ASN A 31 9.40 4.78 10.35
CA ASN A 31 7.96 5.04 10.40
C ASN A 31 7.19 3.95 9.66
N VAL A 32 6.40 3.15 10.38
CA VAL A 32 5.54 2.11 9.76
C VAL A 32 4.09 2.59 9.69
N ILE A 33 3.71 3.13 8.53
CA ILE A 33 2.34 3.56 8.24
C ILE A 33 1.54 2.39 7.66
N VAL A 34 0.38 2.07 8.25
CA VAL A 34 -0.60 1.11 7.71
C VAL A 34 -1.68 1.89 6.96
N VAL A 35 -1.89 1.54 5.69
CA VAL A 35 -2.91 2.18 4.85
C VAL A 35 -4.24 1.45 5.01
N ASP A 36 -5.23 2.11 5.61
CA ASP A 36 -6.59 1.61 5.69
C ASP A 36 -7.38 1.93 4.41
N TRP A 37 -7.80 0.89 3.70
CA TRP A 37 -8.79 0.98 2.64
C TRP A 37 -9.84 -0.13 2.76
N LEU A 38 -10.11 -0.61 3.98
CA LEU A 38 -10.93 -1.78 4.30
C LEU A 38 -12.31 -1.73 3.63
N SER A 39 -12.99 -0.58 3.67
CA SER A 39 -14.31 -0.41 3.04
C SER A 39 -14.32 -0.66 1.53
N ARG A 40 -13.24 -0.29 0.83
CA ARG A 40 -13.05 -0.56 -0.61
C ARG A 40 -12.51 -1.97 -0.87
N ALA A 41 -11.76 -2.53 0.08
CA ALA A 41 -11.23 -3.89 0.01
C ALA A 41 -12.28 -4.98 0.31
N GLN A 42 -13.41 -4.62 0.91
CA GLN A 42 -14.49 -5.54 1.30
C GLN A 42 -15.66 -5.59 0.31
N GLN A 43 -15.42 -5.24 -0.95
CA GLN A 43 -16.44 -5.33 -1.99
C GLN A 43 -16.30 -6.65 -2.75
N HIS A 44 -17.27 -6.93 -3.64
CA HIS A 44 -17.13 -8.00 -4.62
C HIS A 44 -15.77 -7.89 -5.35
N TYR A 45 -15.04 -9.00 -5.48
CA TYR A 45 -13.61 -8.97 -5.80
C TYR A 45 -13.23 -8.08 -7.01
N PRO A 46 -13.88 -8.18 -8.18
CA PRO A 46 -13.63 -7.28 -9.32
C PRO A 46 -13.82 -5.78 -9.00
N VAL A 47 -14.77 -5.43 -8.13
CA VAL A 47 -15.00 -4.05 -7.70
C VAL A 47 -13.84 -3.58 -6.82
N SER A 48 -13.42 -4.40 -5.85
CA SER A 48 -12.24 -4.09 -5.02
C SER A 48 -10.95 -4.02 -5.84
N ALA A 49 -10.79 -4.88 -6.86
CA ALA A 49 -9.68 -4.80 -7.79
C ALA A 49 -9.68 -3.48 -8.56
N GLY A 50 -10.84 -3.01 -9.04
CA GLY A 50 -10.98 -1.68 -9.64
C GLY A 50 -10.62 -0.53 -8.69
N TYR A 51 -10.95 -0.64 -7.41
CA TYR A 51 -10.61 0.37 -6.41
C TYR A 51 -9.12 0.53 -6.10
N THR A 52 -8.27 -0.42 -6.51
CA THR A 52 -6.80 -0.26 -6.40
C THR A 52 -6.31 1.01 -7.10
N LYS A 53 -6.98 1.48 -8.17
CA LYS A 53 -6.68 2.77 -8.81
C LYS A 53 -6.90 3.95 -7.89
N LEU A 54 -8.05 4.00 -7.21
CA LEU A 54 -8.37 5.08 -6.27
C LEU A 54 -7.45 5.03 -5.04
N VAL A 55 -7.19 3.84 -4.51
CA VAL A 55 -6.27 3.66 -3.37
C VAL A 55 -4.85 4.08 -3.74
N GLY A 56 -4.39 3.71 -4.94
CA GLY A 56 -3.10 4.16 -5.46
C GLY A 56 -3.01 5.67 -5.60
N GLN A 57 -4.07 6.34 -6.08
CA GLN A 57 -4.17 7.79 -6.13
C GLN A 57 -4.11 8.42 -4.73
N ASP A 58 -4.85 7.89 -3.77
CA ASP A 58 -4.88 8.40 -2.40
C ASP A 58 -3.50 8.28 -1.73
N VAL A 59 -2.82 7.15 -1.92
CA VAL A 59 -1.46 6.94 -1.39
C VAL A 59 -0.43 7.85 -2.09
N ALA A 60 -0.50 8.00 -3.41
CA ALA A 60 0.40 8.91 -4.13
C ALA A 60 0.22 10.37 -3.70
N ARG A 61 -1.04 10.82 -3.55
CA ARG A 61 -1.34 12.17 -3.06
C ARG A 61 -0.81 12.40 -1.65
N PHE A 62 -0.92 11.40 -0.77
CA PHE A 62 -0.35 11.48 0.57
C PHE A 62 1.18 11.56 0.55
N ILE A 63 1.84 10.76 -0.29
CA ILE A 63 3.31 10.79 -0.44
C ILE A 63 3.78 12.14 -1.02
N ASN A 64 3.10 12.66 -2.04
CA ASN A 64 3.42 13.95 -2.63
C ASN A 64 3.19 15.10 -1.62
N TRP A 65 2.11 15.05 -0.83
CA TRP A 65 1.91 16.00 0.26
C TRP A 65 3.04 15.95 1.29
N MET A 66 3.52 14.76 1.68
CA MET A 66 4.66 14.62 2.59
C MET A 66 5.94 15.24 2.01
N GLU A 67 6.16 15.08 0.70
CA GLU A 67 7.26 15.70 -0.02
C GLU A 67 7.12 17.22 -0.04
N GLU A 68 5.95 17.74 -0.41
CA GLU A 68 5.72 19.17 -0.60
C GLU A 68 5.72 19.93 0.73
N GLU A 69 5.06 19.39 1.76
CA GLU A 69 4.88 20.06 3.06
C GLU A 69 6.13 19.96 3.94
N PHE A 70 6.80 18.81 3.93
CA PHE A 70 7.93 18.54 4.85
C PHE A 70 9.27 18.38 4.16
N ASN A 71 9.33 18.48 2.82
CA ASN A 71 10.51 18.10 2.04
C ASN A 71 10.95 16.65 2.33
N TYR A 72 10.00 15.76 2.64
CA TYR A 72 10.32 14.36 2.95
C TYR A 72 10.84 13.65 1.68
N PRO A 73 12.06 13.07 1.70
CA PRO A 73 12.63 12.46 0.50
C PRO A 73 11.93 11.16 0.15
N LEU A 74 11.47 11.04 -1.10
CA LEU A 74 10.83 9.81 -1.62
C LEU A 74 11.80 8.61 -1.68
N ASP A 75 13.11 8.86 -1.65
CA ASP A 75 14.14 7.83 -1.51
C ASP A 75 14.10 7.12 -0.14
N ASN A 76 13.42 7.70 0.85
CA ASN A 76 13.15 7.08 2.16
C ASN A 76 11.79 6.36 2.22
N VAL A 77 11.09 6.21 1.09
CA VAL A 77 9.79 5.55 1.02
C VAL A 77 9.91 4.13 0.47
N HIS A 78 9.48 3.15 1.27
CA HIS A 78 9.30 1.76 0.87
C HIS A 78 7.83 1.36 1.00
N LEU A 79 7.20 1.00 -0.11
CA LEU A 79 5.83 0.48 -0.15
C LEU A 79 5.84 -1.06 -0.10
N LEU A 80 5.04 -1.63 0.80
CA LEU A 80 4.85 -3.07 0.94
C LEU A 80 3.37 -3.37 0.71
N GLY A 81 3.05 -3.99 -0.42
CA GLY A 81 1.68 -4.30 -0.81
C GLY A 81 1.45 -5.80 -0.87
N TYR A 82 0.37 -6.28 -0.25
CA TYR A 82 -0.06 -7.68 -0.28
C TYR A 82 -1.27 -7.86 -1.17
N SER A 83 -1.29 -8.87 -2.06
CA SER A 83 -2.44 -9.16 -2.94
C SER A 83 -2.86 -7.92 -3.76
N LEU A 84 -4.10 -7.42 -3.62
CA LEU A 84 -4.55 -6.17 -4.26
C LEU A 84 -3.73 -4.94 -3.82
N GLY A 85 -3.19 -4.95 -2.61
CA GLY A 85 -2.32 -3.90 -2.10
C GLY A 85 -1.01 -3.77 -2.87
N ALA A 86 -0.51 -4.83 -3.51
CA ALA A 86 0.66 -4.77 -4.37
C ALA A 86 0.40 -3.91 -5.61
N HIS A 87 -0.77 -4.07 -6.22
CA HIS A 87 -1.19 -3.26 -7.37
C HIS A 87 -1.47 -1.82 -6.97
N ALA A 88 -2.13 -1.59 -5.84
CA ALA A 88 -2.31 -0.24 -5.30
C ALA A 88 -0.96 0.45 -5.01
N ALA A 89 0.03 -0.27 -4.49
CA ALA A 89 1.39 0.23 -4.29
C ALA A 89 2.07 0.60 -5.62
N GLY A 90 1.95 -0.27 -6.63
CA GLY A 90 2.48 -0.03 -7.97
C GLY A 90 1.85 1.20 -8.64
N ILE A 91 0.53 1.32 -8.57
CA ILE A 91 -0.21 2.49 -9.07
C ILE A 91 0.26 3.75 -8.33
N ALA A 92 0.36 3.71 -7.00
CA ALA A 92 0.86 4.84 -6.23
C ALA A 92 2.26 5.28 -6.69
N GLY A 93 3.20 4.33 -6.79
CA GLY A 93 4.57 4.61 -7.25
C GLY A 93 4.67 5.13 -8.69
N SER A 94 3.65 4.90 -9.53
CA SER A 94 3.57 5.48 -10.87
C SER A 94 3.03 6.91 -10.91
N LEU A 95 2.40 7.37 -9.82
CA LEU A 95 1.72 8.66 -9.70
C LEU A 95 2.43 9.65 -8.78
N THR A 96 3.48 9.23 -8.07
CA THR A 96 4.29 10.14 -7.23
C THR A 96 5.15 11.07 -8.08
N ASN A 97 5.43 12.28 -7.59
CA ASN A 97 6.18 13.32 -8.30
C ASN A 97 7.61 12.86 -8.66
N LYS A 98 8.23 12.07 -7.77
CA LYS A 98 9.49 11.37 -7.99
C LYS A 98 9.29 9.87 -7.80
N LYS A 99 10.25 9.06 -8.24
CA LYS A 99 10.20 7.62 -7.95
C LYS A 99 10.41 7.40 -6.45
N VAL A 100 9.57 6.55 -5.84
CA VAL A 100 9.86 6.00 -4.51
C VAL A 100 11.01 5.00 -4.61
N ASN A 101 11.75 4.82 -3.52
CA ASN A 101 12.93 3.95 -3.51
C ASN A 101 12.60 2.48 -3.79
N ARG A 102 11.54 1.95 -3.16
CA ARG A 102 11.24 0.52 -3.24
C ARG A 102 9.76 0.21 -3.15
N ILE A 103 9.35 -0.78 -3.94
CA ILE A 103 8.06 -1.47 -3.80
C ILE A 103 8.34 -2.96 -3.59
N THR A 104 7.65 -3.59 -2.66
CA THR A 104 7.65 -5.04 -2.47
C THR A 104 6.23 -5.57 -2.63
N GLY A 105 6.01 -6.30 -3.73
CA GLY A 105 4.78 -7.04 -3.96
C GLY A 105 4.85 -8.40 -3.26
N LEU A 106 4.01 -8.58 -2.25
CA LEU A 106 3.83 -9.85 -1.54
C LEU A 106 2.65 -10.56 -2.19
N ASP A 107 2.95 -11.54 -3.05
CA ASP A 107 1.96 -12.32 -3.80
C ASP A 107 0.87 -11.44 -4.49
N PRO A 108 1.26 -10.60 -5.48
CA PRO A 108 0.31 -9.72 -6.16
C PRO A 108 -0.88 -10.49 -6.74
N ALA A 109 -2.08 -9.94 -6.62
CA ALA A 109 -3.29 -10.63 -7.05
C ALA A 109 -3.31 -10.89 -8.57
N GLY A 110 -3.64 -12.12 -8.99
CA GLY A 110 -3.71 -12.49 -10.41
C GLY A 110 -5.01 -12.08 -11.12
N PRO A 111 -6.20 -12.47 -10.63
CA PRO A 111 -7.46 -12.22 -11.36
C PRO A 111 -7.74 -10.73 -11.57
N ASN A 112 -8.09 -10.35 -12.80
CA ASN A 112 -8.21 -8.97 -13.32
C ASN A 112 -6.90 -8.17 -13.47
N PHE A 113 -5.74 -8.81 -13.27
CA PHE A 113 -4.42 -8.21 -13.51
C PHE A 113 -3.57 -9.01 -14.49
N GLU A 114 -3.86 -10.30 -14.70
CA GLU A 114 -3.10 -11.12 -15.64
C GLU A 114 -3.70 -11.21 -17.05
N TYR A 115 -5.02 -11.10 -17.25
CA TYR A 115 -5.66 -11.07 -18.58
C TYR A 115 -7.03 -10.40 -18.53
#